data_AF-A0A3N5LNA4-F1
#
_entry.id   AF-A0A3N5LNA4-F1
#
_cell.length_a   1.000
_cell.length_b   1.000
_cell.length_c   1.000
_cell.angle_alpha   90.00
_cell.angle_beta   90.00
_cell.angle_gamma   90.00
#
_symmetry.space_group_name_H-M   'P 1'
#
loop_
_entity.id
_entity.type
_entity.pdbx_description
1 polymer ?
#
loop_
_entity_poly.entity_id
_entity_poly.type
_entity_poly.pdbx_seq_one_letter_code
_entity_poly.pdbx_strand_id
1 'polypeptide(L)' 'MAELEEYVKTEGHLPNVPKAIDIQNNGVNLGEFQMKLLEKIEELTLHAVEQAKVIAPPEGTGQSSG' A
#
# COMPACT_ATOMS: atom_id res chain seq x y z
N MET A 1 9.71 -7.10 2.23
CA MET A 1 8.41 -7.36 2.91
C MET A 1 8.60 -7.56 4.41
N ALA A 2 9.48 -8.47 4.85
CA ALA A 2 9.75 -8.70 6.28
C ALA A 2 10.10 -7.42 7.07
N GLU A 3 10.94 -6.54 6.50
CA GLU A 3 11.34 -5.29 7.17
C GLU A 3 10.18 -4.30 7.37
N LEU A 4 9.25 -4.20 6.42
CA LEU A 4 8.08 -3.32 6.55
C LEU A 4 7.09 -3.88 7.57
N GLU A 5 6.88 -5.20 7.58
CA GLU A 5 6.02 -5.87 8.54
C GLU A 5 6.56 -5.73 9.97
N GLU A 6 7.86 -5.92 10.15
CA GLU A 6 8.54 -5.72 11.44
C GLU A 6 8.46 -4.27 11.90
N TYR A 7 8.63 -3.31 10.98
CA TYR A 7 8.46 -1.89 11.28
C TYR A 7 7.05 -1.58 11.75
N VAL A 8 6.01 -2.03 11.02
CA VAL A 8 4.62 -1.76 11.39
C VAL A 8 4.28 -2.43 12.72
N LYS A 9 4.79 -3.63 12.98
CA LYS A 9 4.59 -4.33 14.25
C LYS A 9 5.24 -3.60 15.43
N THR A 10 6.41 -2.98 15.21
CA THR A 10 7.18 -2.28 16.25
C THR A 10 6.66 -0.87 16.49
N GLU A 11 6.40 -0.12 15.42
CA GLU A 11 6.06 1.30 15.47
C GLU A 11 4.54 1.55 15.51
N GLY A 12 3.73 0.60 15.03
CA GLY A 12 2.27 0.70 14.99
C GLY A 12 1.72 1.58 13.86
N HIS A 13 2.57 2.05 12.95
CA HIS A 13 2.20 2.84 11.79
C HIS A 13 3.17 2.60 10.62
N LEU A 14 2.80 3.08 9.44
CA LEU A 14 3.67 3.02 8.26
C LEU A 14 4.85 3.99 8.38
N PRO A 15 6.00 3.70 7.76
CA PRO A 15 7.07 4.66 7.61
C PRO A 15 6.56 5.97 6.99
N ASN A 16 7.12 7.09 7.42
CA ASN A 16 6.80 8.45 6.94
C ASN A 16 5.39 8.97 7.30
N VAL A 17 4.59 8.19 8.03
CA VAL A 17 3.33 8.60 8.64
C VAL A 17 3.59 8.90 10.12
N PRO A 18 3.26 10.08 10.65
CA PRO A 18 3.43 10.38 12.07
C PRO A 18 2.52 9.52 12.97
N LYS A 19 2.95 9.29 14.21
CA LYS A 19 2.11 8.58 15.20
C LYS A 19 0.88 9.40 15.54
N ALA A 20 -0.21 8.70 15.89
CA ALA A 20 -1.44 9.37 16.33
C ALA A 20 -1.20 10.33 17.50
N ILE A 21 -0.33 9.97 18.44
CA ILE A 21 0.03 10.82 19.59
C ILE A 21 0.78 12.08 19.17
N ASP A 22 1.63 12.00 18.14
CA ASP A 22 2.36 13.15 17.63
C ASP A 22 1.42 14.12 16.90
N ILE A 23 0.46 13.58 16.14
CA ILE A 23 -0.59 14.38 15.50
C ILE A 23 -1.45 15.08 16.56
N GLN A 24 -1.81 14.38 17.64
CA GLN A 24 -2.61 14.94 18.72
C GLN A 24 -1.88 16.07 19.46
N ASN A 25 -0.59 15.90 19.72
CA ASN A 25 0.18 16.85 20.52
C ASN A 25 0.69 18.05 19.70
N ASN A 26 1.12 17.81 18.46
CA ASN A 26 1.83 18.81 17.65
C ASN A 26 1.04 19.28 16.42
N GLY A 27 -0.14 18.69 16.18
CA GLY A 27 -0.87 18.87 14.93
C GLY A 27 -0.15 18.23 13.75
N VAL A 28 -0.70 18.45 12.56
CA VAL A 28 -0.09 18.03 11.28
C VAL A 28 -0.46 19.03 10.20
N ASN A 29 0.42 19.24 9.23
CA ASN A 29 0.03 19.93 8.01
C ASN A 29 -0.92 19.03 7.22
N LEU A 30 -2.21 19.42 7.18
CA LEU A 30 -3.25 18.63 6.53
C LEU A 30 -2.99 18.40 5.04
N GLY A 31 -2.46 19.41 4.34
CA GLY A 31 -2.14 19.30 2.91
C GLY A 31 -1.03 18.29 2.65
N GLU A 32 0.06 18.36 3.41
CA GLU A 32 1.17 17.41 3.30
C GLU A 32 0.75 15.98 3.67
N PHE A 33 -0.05 15.83 4.73
CA PHE A 33 -0.58 14.53 5.13
C PHE A 33 -1.51 13.93 4.07
N GLN A 34 -2.38 14.75 3.47
CA GLN A 34 -3.27 14.31 2.41
C GLN A 34 -2.51 13.92 1.14
N MET A 35 -1.44 14.64 0.78
CA MET A 35 -0.56 14.25 -0.33
C MET A 35 0.12 12.91 -0.09
N LYS A 36 0.65 12.68 1.13
CA LYS A 36 1.22 11.37 1.51
C LYS A 36 0.20 10.24 1.43
N LEU A 37 -1.05 10.50 1.82
CA LEU A 37 -2.11 9.51 1.71
C LEU A 37 -2.42 9.17 0.25
N LEU A 38 -2.47 10.17 -0.64
CA LEU A 38 -2.66 9.96 -2.09
C LEU A 38 -1.52 9.13 -2.69
N GLU A 39 -0.27 9.43 -2.34
CA GLU A 39 0.91 8.67 -2.77
C GLU A 39 0.79 7.18 -2.36
N LYS A 40 0.35 6.90 -1.14
CA LYS A 40 0.15 5.50 -0.67
C LYS A 40 -1.03 4.81 -1.34
N ILE A 41 -2.09 5.52 -1.70
CA ILE A 41 -3.19 4.96 -2.47
C ILE A 41 -2.72 4.58 -3.89
N GLU A 42 -1.89 5.41 -4.52
CA GLU A 42 -1.32 5.11 -5.84
C GLU A 42 -0.43 3.86 -5.78
N GLU A 43 0.49 3.79 -4.81
CA GLU A 43 1.35 2.61 -4.58
C GLU A 43 0.53 1.33 -4.34
N LEU A 44 -0.49 1.39 -3.48
CA LEU A 44 -1.40 0.26 -3.23
C LEU A 44 -2.19 -0.15 -4.47
N THR A 45 -2.63 0.80 -5.29
CA THR A 45 -3.35 0.52 -6.53
C THR A 45 -2.45 -0.17 -7.55
N LEU A 46 -1.20 0.27 -7.70
CA LEU A 46 -0.22 -0.39 -8.55
C LEU A 46 0.06 -1.82 -8.08
N HIS A 47 0.21 -2.04 -6.77
CA HIS A 47 0.36 -3.37 -6.21
C HIS A 47 -0.88 -4.25 -6.44
N ALA A 48 -2.09 -3.70 -6.32
CA ALA A 48 -3.33 -4.43 -6.58
C ALA A 48 -3.43 -4.88 -8.05
N VAL A 49 -3.04 -4.01 -9.00
CA VAL A 49 -2.97 -4.36 -10.43
C VAL A 49 -1.96 -5.48 -10.67
N GLU A 50 -0.78 -5.42 -10.04
CA GLU A 50 0.24 -6.44 -10.20
C GLU A 50 -0.20 -7.79 -9.61
N GLN A 51 -0.80 -7.77 -8.41
CA GLN A 51 -1.40 -8.96 -7.82
C GLN A 51 -2.51 -9.55 -8.69
N ALA A 52 -3.35 -8.71 -9.29
CA ALA A 52 -4.40 -9.16 -10.20
C ALA A 52 -3.84 -9.91 -11.41
N LYS A 53 -2.69 -9.51 -11.97
CA LYS A 53 -2.04 -10.24 -13.07
C LYS A 53 -1.51 -11.61 -12.64
N VAL A 54 -1.06 -11.76 -11.39
CA VAL A 54 -0.57 -13.03 -10.85
C VAL A 54 -1.74 -13.98 -10.54
N ILE A 55 -2.86 -13.42 -10.07
CA ILE A 55 -4.04 -14.19 -9.67
C ILE A 55 -4.90 -14.58 -10.89
N ALA A 56 -4.98 -13.71 -11.90
CA ALA A 56 -5.71 -14.01 -13.12
C ALA A 56 -5.01 -15.16 -13.87
N PRO A 57 -5.71 -16.27 -14.17
CA PRO A 57 -5.18 -17.26 -15.10
C PRO A 57 -4.96 -16.59 -16.46
N PRO A 58 -3.96 -17.01 -17.25
CA PRO A 58 -3.77 -16.48 -18.59
C PRO A 58 -5.06 -16.70 -19.38
N GLU A 59 -5.73 -15.61 -19.77
CA GLU A 59 -6.83 -15.68 -20.73
C GLU A 59 -6.27 -16.19 -22.06
N GLY A 60 -6.40 -17.49 -22.30
CA GLY A 60 -6.03 -18.10 -23.59
C GLY A 60 -5.22 -19.38 -23.53
N THR A 61 -5.75 -20.45 -22.91
CA THR A 61 -5.48 -21.82 -23.37
C THR A 61 -6.78 -22.58 -23.60
N GLY A 62 -7.72 -21.95 -24.30
CA GLY A 62 -8.72 -22.66 -25.10
C GLY A 62 -8.10 -23.04 -26.45
N GLN A 63 -7.03 -23.84 -26.45
CA GLN A 63 -6.59 -24.50 -27.67
C GLN A 63 -7.60 -25.60 -27.99
N SER A 64 -8.40 -25.32 -29.01
CA SER A 64 -8.92 -26.29 -29.96
C SER A 64 -8.05 -27.55 -29.98
N SER A 65 -8.63 -28.68 -29.59
CA SER A 65 -8.06 -29.99 -29.84
C SER A 65 -9.19 -30.99 -29.93
N GLY A 66 -9.52 -31.36 -31.18
CA GLY A 66 -10.09 -32.66 -31.56
C GLY A 66 -11.56 -32.87 -31.29
#